data_AF-A0A5B1CR82-F1
#
_entry.id   AF-A0A5B1CR82-F1
#
_cell.length_a   1.000
_cell.length_b   1.000
_cell.length_c   1.000
_cell.angle_alpha   90.00
_cell.angle_beta   90.00
_cell.angle_gamma   90.00
#
_symmetry.space_group_name_H-M   'P 1'
#
loop_
_entity.id
_entity.type
_entity.pdbx_description
1 polymer ?
#
loop_
_entity_poly.entity_id
_entity_poly.type
_entity_poly.pdbx_seq_one_letter_code
_entity_poly.pdbx_strand_id
1 'polypeptide(L)'
;MPDSFPAANVVDRPRAAAHLSKLWWLTGACLLLAIGLVWSSSRDSGIAITIQFDQGHGLKVGDSVRHRGIDIGQVTAITLSEDLSSIIASVSIDPSASAVATEGSRFWIVRPQIDISGVSGLDTAVGAKYLAVIPGESETVKTEFRGLGTRPADDQGSDGIELVLRGDDRHGIHPGAPVTWRGIEVGRVLSASLAPNALKVDVHVRIDDGYRRLVTGGSKFWVTSGIDIDVGVTGVNVNAESLATIARGGVAMISTANETDAEVAPGSVFKLHDRRDDDWIDSAVEINLLKQSPPATLNVIATWTETFLGINRTSQATSLGVVIADSNNQAVAVFPADVAAAGEDAKEDSFAAGYQLRDGFFPIQAQPTIVGSIAKTFFPHEPPGGRVIMPDRIRAASEPEDCFVVRADESAGKVTMQMIGRQSISRGGELNGDASADSSADSSADSGVDSGGYWNVASGGLSRSMWHGAPVISAVDERIIGLLIVEKAGARIVPIPVQ
;
A
#
# COMPACT_ATOMS: atom_id res chain seq x y z
N MET A 1 70.48 93.40 32.91
CA MET A 1 71.33 92.50 32.09
C MET A 1 71.78 91.34 32.96
N PRO A 2 72.02 90.15 32.38
CA PRO A 2 71.61 89.75 31.01
C PRO A 2 70.07 89.50 31.01
N ASP A 3 69.40 88.71 30.17
CA ASP A 3 69.76 88.05 28.91
C ASP A 3 68.52 88.00 27.96
N SER A 4 68.68 87.45 26.76
CA SER A 4 67.61 87.15 25.79
C SER A 4 67.68 85.70 25.33
N PHE A 5 66.56 84.96 25.39
CA PHE A 5 66.49 83.60 24.86
C PHE A 5 66.63 83.55 23.32
N PRO A 6 67.32 82.55 22.75
CA PRO A 6 67.51 82.44 21.30
C PRO A 6 66.21 82.05 20.58
N ALA A 7 65.94 82.69 19.46
CA ALA A 7 64.81 82.34 18.60
C ALA A 7 65.11 81.07 17.78
N ALA A 8 64.22 80.07 17.86
CA ALA A 8 64.34 78.85 17.06
C ALA A 8 63.93 79.11 15.59
N ASN A 9 64.82 78.78 14.66
CA ASN A 9 64.56 78.97 13.23
C ASN A 9 63.89 77.71 12.65
N VAL A 10 62.58 77.79 12.35
CA VAL A 10 61.80 76.66 11.84
C VAL A 10 62.04 76.50 10.34
N VAL A 11 62.71 75.42 9.95
CA VAL A 11 62.86 75.03 8.55
C VAL A 11 61.70 74.11 8.15
N ASP A 12 60.69 74.67 7.48
CA ASP A 12 59.59 73.89 6.92
C ASP A 12 60.09 72.93 5.83
N ARG A 13 60.01 71.63 6.09
CA ARG A 13 60.16 70.60 5.06
C ARG A 13 58.83 70.44 4.31
N PRO A 14 58.81 70.46 2.96
CA PRO A 14 57.59 70.27 2.20
C PRO A 14 56.97 68.90 2.50
N ARG A 15 55.67 68.87 2.80
CA ARG A 15 54.90 67.65 3.04
C ARG A 15 54.88 66.80 1.77
N ALA A 16 55.58 65.67 1.76
CA ALA A 16 55.43 64.67 0.71
C ALA A 16 53.98 64.17 0.69
N ALA A 17 53.37 64.12 -0.50
CA ALA A 17 51.97 63.74 -0.66
C ALA A 17 51.73 62.30 -0.18
N ALA A 18 50.79 62.13 0.75
CA ALA A 18 50.46 60.81 1.29
C ALA A 18 49.79 59.95 0.23
N HIS A 19 50.52 58.98 -0.31
CA HIS A 19 49.99 57.95 -1.20
C HIS A 19 48.90 57.16 -0.45
N LEU A 20 47.65 57.18 -0.92
CA LEU A 20 46.61 56.31 -0.36
C LEU A 20 47.05 54.86 -0.53
N SER A 21 47.35 54.21 0.60
CA SER A 21 47.96 52.89 0.60
C SER A 21 46.94 51.81 0.28
N LYS A 22 47.39 50.75 -0.41
CA LYS A 22 46.58 49.59 -0.82
C LYS A 22 45.91 48.84 0.36
N LEU A 23 46.24 49.17 1.60
CA LEU A 23 45.62 48.60 2.82
C LEU A 23 44.12 48.94 2.96
N TRP A 24 43.67 50.11 2.49
CA TRP A 24 42.25 50.51 2.61
C TRP A 24 41.30 49.65 1.77
N TRP A 25 41.81 48.90 0.79
CA TRP A 25 41.02 47.95 0.03
C TRP A 25 40.67 46.70 0.86
N LEU A 26 41.55 46.28 1.76
CA LEU A 26 41.33 45.12 2.63
C LEU A 26 40.25 45.39 3.68
N THR A 27 40.24 46.59 4.27
CA THR A 27 39.20 46.99 5.22
C THR A 27 37.84 47.16 4.54
N GLY A 28 37.80 47.72 3.33
CA GLY A 28 36.59 47.77 2.51
C GLY A 28 36.03 46.38 2.15
N ALA A 29 36.91 45.44 1.78
CA ALA A 29 36.50 44.06 1.49
C ALA A 29 35.96 43.32 2.73
N CYS A 30 36.59 43.48 3.90
CA CYS A 30 36.08 42.94 5.16
C CYS A 30 34.72 43.55 5.55
N LEU A 31 34.54 44.85 5.34
CA LEU A 31 33.26 45.53 5.60
C LEU A 31 32.14 44.98 4.70
N LEU A 32 32.42 44.77 3.41
CA LEU A 32 31.46 44.16 2.48
C LEU A 32 31.12 42.71 2.85
N LEU A 33 32.09 41.92 3.30
CA LEU A 33 31.84 40.57 3.83
C LEU A 33 30.96 40.59 5.09
N ALA A 34 31.24 41.49 6.02
CA ALA A 34 30.43 41.66 7.24
C ALA A 34 28.99 42.08 6.91
N ILE A 35 28.80 43.04 6.00
CA ILE A 35 27.48 43.44 5.50
C ILE A 35 26.77 42.26 4.81
N GLY A 36 27.51 41.47 4.01
CA GLY A 36 26.98 40.28 3.35
C GLY A 36 26.45 39.24 4.35
N LEU A 37 27.22 38.93 5.40
CA LEU A 37 26.83 37.99 6.45
C LEU A 37 25.63 38.47 7.28
N VAL A 38 25.56 39.78 7.58
CA VAL A 38 24.39 40.36 8.25
C VAL A 38 23.15 40.31 7.34
N TRP A 39 23.31 40.56 6.04
CA TRP A 39 22.18 40.55 5.11
C TRP A 39 21.69 39.14 4.77
N SER A 40 22.57 38.14 4.75
CA SER A 40 22.14 36.73 4.63
C SER A 40 21.39 36.29 5.88
N SER A 41 21.93 36.56 7.08
CA SER A 41 21.28 36.26 8.36
C SER A 41 19.85 36.85 8.45
N SER A 42 19.65 38.08 7.98
CA SER A 42 18.30 38.70 7.96
C SER A 42 17.32 38.04 6.98
N ARG A 43 17.79 37.35 5.93
CA ARG A 43 16.91 36.66 4.96
C ARG A 43 16.45 35.27 5.43
N ASP A 44 17.12 34.69 6.42
CA ASP A 44 16.74 33.42 7.04
C ASP A 44 15.68 33.60 8.16
N SER A 45 15.11 34.80 8.31
CA SER A 45 14.09 35.12 9.32
C SER A 45 12.79 34.37 9.05
N GLY A 46 12.54 33.30 9.82
CA GLY A 46 11.30 32.53 9.79
C GLY A 46 10.06 33.29 10.26
N ILE A 47 8.89 32.67 10.09
CA ILE A 47 7.60 33.20 10.56
C ILE A 47 7.47 32.90 12.05
N ALA A 48 7.42 33.95 12.87
CA ALA A 48 7.13 33.84 14.29
C ALA A 48 5.63 33.60 14.52
N ILE A 49 5.28 32.52 15.20
CA ILE A 49 3.92 32.20 15.64
C ILE A 49 3.89 31.98 17.16
N THR A 50 2.71 32.21 17.75
CA THR A 50 2.44 32.10 19.18
C THR A 50 1.36 31.04 19.39
N ILE A 51 1.66 30.03 20.22
CA ILE A 51 0.76 28.91 20.50
C ILE A 51 0.46 28.84 21.99
N GLN A 52 -0.82 29.00 22.36
CA GLN A 52 -1.28 28.92 23.75
C GLN A 52 -1.68 27.47 24.09
N PHE A 53 -1.10 26.91 25.15
CA PHE A 53 -1.43 25.58 25.68
C PHE A 53 -1.96 25.68 27.12
N ASP A 54 -2.99 24.90 27.43
CA ASP A 54 -3.51 24.77 28.80
C ASP A 54 -2.47 24.15 29.76
N GLN A 55 -1.51 23.37 29.22
CA GLN A 55 -0.41 22.72 29.96
C GLN A 55 0.84 22.58 29.05
N GLY A 56 2.02 22.97 29.53
CA GLY A 56 3.25 22.94 28.73
C GLY A 56 3.93 21.57 28.63
N HIS A 57 3.51 20.57 29.42
CA HIS A 57 4.02 19.19 29.43
C HIS A 57 5.57 19.02 29.42
N GLY A 58 6.30 20.03 29.89
CA GLY A 58 7.76 20.08 29.90
C GLY A 58 8.40 20.20 28.50
N LEU A 59 7.73 20.89 27.57
CA LEU A 59 8.31 21.49 26.36
C LEU A 59 9.48 22.43 26.74
N LYS A 60 10.47 22.59 25.87
CA LYS A 60 11.64 23.45 26.07
C LYS A 60 11.92 24.32 24.86
N VAL A 61 12.67 25.41 25.08
CA VAL A 61 13.29 26.19 24.01
C VAL A 61 14.27 25.30 23.26
N GLY A 62 14.18 25.29 21.92
CA GLY A 62 14.92 24.39 21.03
C GLY A 62 14.18 23.09 20.66
N ASP A 63 13.03 22.78 21.25
CA ASP A 63 12.21 21.65 20.80
C ASP A 63 11.70 21.92 19.37
N SER A 64 11.84 20.93 18.47
CA SER A 64 11.43 21.09 17.06
C SER A 64 9.91 21.18 16.86
N VAL A 65 9.52 21.78 15.75
CA VAL A 65 8.16 21.70 15.20
C VAL A 65 8.20 20.84 13.93
N ARG A 66 7.28 19.87 13.84
CA ARG A 66 7.28 18.84 12.78
C ARG A 66 5.95 18.72 12.07
N HIS A 67 6.01 18.55 10.75
CA HIS A 67 4.89 18.07 9.95
C HIS A 67 5.28 16.78 9.22
N ARG A 68 4.46 15.73 9.33
CA ARG A 68 4.73 14.39 8.75
C ARG A 68 6.15 13.84 9.03
N GLY A 69 6.70 14.17 10.20
CA GLY A 69 8.05 13.75 10.65
C GLY A 69 9.21 14.64 10.21
N ILE A 70 8.98 15.62 9.33
CA ILE A 70 9.99 16.58 8.85
C ILE A 70 10.04 17.77 9.81
N ASP A 71 11.24 18.18 10.22
CA ASP A 71 11.48 19.42 10.98
C ASP A 71 11.22 20.66 10.09
N ILE A 72 10.38 21.58 10.58
CA ILE A 72 9.88 22.76 9.83
C ILE A 72 9.94 24.07 10.65
N GLY A 73 10.57 24.03 11.82
CA GLY A 73 10.62 25.13 12.77
C GLY A 73 11.06 24.68 14.16
N GLN A 74 11.19 25.63 15.09
CA GLN A 74 11.67 25.39 16.46
C GLN A 74 10.99 26.32 17.48
N VAL A 75 10.85 25.86 18.72
CA VAL A 75 10.39 26.68 19.86
C VAL A 75 11.48 27.67 20.26
N THR A 76 11.21 28.98 20.16
CA THR A 76 12.16 30.06 20.46
C THR A 76 12.02 30.62 21.86
N ALA A 77 10.81 30.63 22.44
CA ALA A 77 10.56 31.05 23.81
C ALA A 77 9.35 30.34 24.42
N ILE A 78 9.32 30.25 25.75
CA ILE A 78 8.18 29.73 26.51
C ILE A 78 7.95 30.67 27.70
N THR A 79 6.74 31.20 27.82
CA THR A 79 6.30 32.07 28.92
C THR A 79 4.98 31.55 29.52
N LEU A 80 4.65 31.97 30.75
CA LEU A 80 3.28 31.81 31.27
C LEU A 80 2.44 33.02 30.84
N SER A 81 1.12 32.82 30.72
CA SER A 81 0.17 33.92 30.62
C SER A 81 0.13 34.76 31.90
N GLU A 82 -0.35 36.01 31.81
CA GLU A 82 -0.39 36.96 32.93
C GLU A 82 -1.21 36.46 34.13
N ASP A 83 -2.23 35.64 33.86
CA ASP A 83 -3.10 34.99 34.85
C ASP A 83 -2.56 33.66 35.39
N LEU A 84 -1.37 33.23 34.92
CA LEU A 84 -0.71 31.96 35.23
C LEU A 84 -1.53 30.69 34.87
N SER A 85 -2.62 30.82 34.11
CA SER A 85 -3.51 29.68 33.80
C SER A 85 -3.06 28.84 32.59
N SER A 86 -2.22 29.41 31.73
CA SER A 86 -1.80 28.82 30.47
C SER A 86 -0.33 29.13 30.15
N ILE A 87 0.21 28.41 29.16
CA ILE A 87 1.59 28.55 28.69
C ILE A 87 1.58 29.01 27.24
N ILE A 88 2.37 30.04 26.96
CA ILE A 88 2.52 30.67 25.67
C ILE A 88 3.87 30.24 25.09
N ALA A 89 3.84 29.44 24.03
CA ALA A 89 5.02 29.01 23.30
C ALA A 89 5.20 29.87 22.05
N SER A 90 6.32 30.59 21.97
CA SER A 90 6.75 31.26 20.74
C SER A 90 7.56 30.28 19.89
N VAL A 91 7.24 30.21 18.61
CA VAL A 91 7.81 29.28 17.64
C VAL A 91 8.25 30.06 16.41
N SER A 92 9.41 29.73 15.85
CA SER A 92 9.83 30.17 14.53
C SER A 92 9.61 29.03 13.53
N ILE A 93 8.79 29.26 12.51
CA ILE A 93 8.56 28.34 11.38
C ILE A 93 9.44 28.76 10.21
N ASP A 94 10.06 27.80 9.52
CA ASP A 94 10.96 28.07 8.40
C ASP A 94 10.19 28.71 7.21
N PRO A 95 10.79 29.63 6.43
CA PRO A 95 10.10 30.29 5.32
C PRO A 95 9.50 29.33 4.28
N SER A 96 10.15 28.18 4.08
CA SER A 96 9.71 27.08 3.21
C SER A 96 8.43 26.37 3.71
N ALA A 97 8.13 26.46 5.01
CA ALA A 97 6.98 25.85 5.67
C ALA A 97 5.91 26.89 6.05
N SER A 98 5.97 28.10 5.47
CA SER A 98 5.04 29.20 5.75
C SER A 98 3.55 28.85 5.58
N ALA A 99 3.22 27.93 4.68
CA ALA A 99 1.86 27.40 4.47
C ALA A 99 1.27 26.65 5.69
N VAL A 100 2.08 26.36 6.72
CA VAL A 100 1.63 25.76 7.98
C VAL A 100 1.01 26.80 8.93
N ALA A 101 1.36 28.08 8.79
CA ALA A 101 0.87 29.18 9.63
C ALA A 101 -0.44 29.78 9.11
N THR A 102 -1.46 28.94 8.86
CA THR A 102 -2.76 29.33 8.29
C THR A 102 -3.92 29.09 9.24
N GLU A 103 -5.07 29.72 8.98
CA GLU A 103 -6.30 29.48 9.71
C GLU A 103 -6.79 28.04 9.53
N GLY A 104 -7.16 27.38 10.64
CA GLY A 104 -7.47 25.96 10.69
C GLY A 104 -6.29 25.06 11.07
N SER A 105 -5.05 25.59 11.07
CA SER A 105 -3.88 24.84 11.53
C SER A 105 -4.00 24.47 13.01
N ARG A 106 -3.68 23.21 13.30
CA ARG A 106 -3.85 22.60 14.63
C ARG A 106 -2.52 22.03 15.11
N PHE A 107 -2.08 22.50 16.27
CA PHE A 107 -0.80 22.16 16.89
C PHE A 107 -1.03 21.34 18.16
N TRP A 108 -0.18 20.35 18.43
CA TRP A 108 -0.19 19.60 19.70
C TRP A 108 1.22 19.16 20.11
N ILE A 109 1.41 18.87 21.40
CA ILE A 109 2.69 18.40 21.93
C ILE A 109 2.76 16.86 21.80
N VAL A 110 3.74 16.35 21.04
CA VAL A 110 4.02 14.92 21.00
C VAL A 110 4.99 14.55 22.13
N ARG A 111 4.64 13.47 22.84
CA ARG A 111 5.44 12.89 23.92
C ARG A 111 6.01 11.55 23.45
N PRO A 112 7.29 11.23 23.72
CA PRO A 112 7.78 9.87 23.52
C PRO A 112 6.95 8.91 24.39
N GLN A 113 6.33 7.91 23.78
CA GLN A 113 5.71 6.80 24.50
C GLN A 113 6.78 5.73 24.72
N ILE A 114 6.91 5.24 25.95
CA ILE A 114 7.76 4.10 26.26
C ILE A 114 7.00 2.85 25.84
N ASP A 115 7.29 2.33 24.65
CA ASP A 115 6.85 0.99 24.29
C ASP A 115 7.80 -0.03 24.95
N ILE A 116 7.25 -0.89 25.79
CA ILE A 116 8.00 -1.89 26.58
C ILE A 116 8.36 -3.12 25.72
N SER A 117 7.97 -3.14 24.44
CA SER A 117 8.07 -4.28 23.52
C SER A 117 9.48 -4.69 23.06
N GLY A 118 10.55 -4.20 23.68
CA GLY A 118 11.92 -4.54 23.29
C GLY A 118 12.93 -4.20 24.36
N VAL A 119 13.30 -5.17 25.20
CA VAL A 119 14.44 -5.03 26.10
C VAL A 119 15.74 -5.15 25.29
N SER A 120 16.21 -4.03 24.77
CA SER A 120 17.61 -3.85 24.39
C SER A 120 17.93 -2.35 24.40
N GLY A 121 18.88 -1.93 25.24
CA GLY A 121 19.21 -0.50 25.43
C GLY A 121 18.57 0.15 26.65
N LEU A 122 18.82 -0.41 27.84
CA LEU A 122 18.63 0.29 29.12
C LEU A 122 19.72 1.37 29.30
N ASP A 123 19.68 2.43 28.49
CA ASP A 123 20.38 3.69 28.74
C ASP A 123 19.76 4.84 27.93
N THR A 124 19.06 5.74 28.62
CA THR A 124 18.74 7.12 28.17
C THR A 124 18.14 7.34 26.76
N ALA A 125 16.95 6.81 26.50
CA ALA A 125 16.14 7.20 25.33
C ALA A 125 14.89 8.04 25.70
N VAL A 126 15.09 9.15 26.43
CA VAL A 126 14.06 10.20 26.49
C VAL A 126 14.10 10.95 25.16
N GLY A 127 13.30 10.48 24.20
CA GLY A 127 13.16 11.17 22.91
C GLY A 127 12.80 12.64 23.12
N ALA A 128 13.41 13.54 22.33
CA ALA A 128 13.09 14.95 22.39
C ALA A 128 11.59 15.16 22.16
N LYS A 129 10.96 16.00 22.98
CA LYS A 129 9.58 16.41 22.75
C LYS A 129 9.57 17.33 21.55
N TYR A 130 8.47 17.29 20.81
CA TYR A 130 8.31 18.13 19.63
C TYR A 130 6.86 18.55 19.50
N LEU A 131 6.65 19.71 18.89
CA LEU A 131 5.34 20.14 18.45
C LEU A 131 5.05 19.48 17.10
N ALA A 132 3.85 18.93 16.94
CA ALA A 132 3.37 18.46 15.66
C ALA A 132 2.20 19.33 15.19
N VAL A 133 2.00 19.38 13.87
CA VAL A 133 1.01 20.27 13.25
C VAL A 133 0.35 19.65 12.01
N ILE A 134 -0.95 19.89 11.88
CA ILE A 134 -1.72 19.75 10.63
C ILE A 134 -1.97 21.17 10.10
N PRO A 135 -1.60 21.49 8.85
CA PRO A 135 -1.98 22.74 8.19
C PRO A 135 -3.50 22.87 8.02
N GLY A 136 -4.03 24.09 8.13
CA GLY A 136 -5.40 24.39 7.75
C GLY A 136 -5.58 24.46 6.22
N GLU A 137 -6.80 24.23 5.75
CA GLU A 137 -7.17 24.36 4.33
C GLU A 137 -7.33 25.83 3.87
N SER A 138 -7.27 26.79 4.79
CA SER A 138 -7.38 28.22 4.47
C SER A 138 -6.07 28.79 3.95
N GLU A 139 -6.16 29.73 3.01
CA GLU A 139 -5.04 30.57 2.57
C GLU A 139 -4.76 31.76 3.52
N THR A 140 -5.63 32.00 4.52
CA THR A 140 -5.46 33.11 5.47
C THR A 140 -4.33 32.82 6.47
N VAL A 141 -3.24 33.57 6.37
CA VAL A 141 -2.11 33.49 7.33
C VAL A 141 -2.56 33.92 8.73
N LYS A 142 -2.21 33.12 9.72
CA LYS A 142 -2.51 33.36 11.14
C LYS A 142 -1.25 33.13 11.98
N THR A 143 -1.01 34.01 12.95
CA THR A 143 0.17 33.94 13.84
C THR A 143 -0.17 33.48 15.26
N GLU A 144 -1.45 33.41 15.63
CA GLU A 144 -1.91 33.02 16.95
C GLU A 144 -2.75 31.75 16.90
N PHE A 145 -2.36 30.76 17.71
CA PHE A 145 -2.97 29.43 17.72
C PHE A 145 -3.29 28.97 19.14
N ARG A 146 -4.37 28.18 19.27
CA ARG A 146 -4.61 27.39 20.48
C ARG A 146 -4.12 25.97 20.25
N GLY A 147 -3.18 25.55 21.08
CA GLY A 147 -2.61 24.22 21.08
C GLY A 147 -3.54 23.20 21.73
N LEU A 148 -3.53 21.98 21.20
CA LEU A 148 -4.33 20.86 21.68
C LEU A 148 -3.50 19.98 22.62
N GLY A 149 -4.11 19.53 23.72
CA GLY A 149 -3.44 18.64 24.69
C GLY A 149 -3.28 17.19 24.22
N THR A 150 -3.97 16.81 23.14
CA THR A 150 -3.94 15.47 22.52
C THR A 150 -3.86 15.58 21.01
N ARG A 151 -3.26 14.57 20.36
CA ARG A 151 -3.20 14.44 18.91
C ARG A 151 -4.63 14.45 18.30
N PRO A 152 -4.91 15.24 17.25
CA PRO A 152 -6.16 15.16 16.48
C PRO A 152 -6.37 13.78 15.84
N ALA A 153 -7.63 13.36 15.66
CA ALA A 153 -7.95 12.05 15.08
C ALA A 153 -7.52 11.94 13.59
N ASP A 154 -7.50 13.06 12.89
CA ASP A 154 -7.16 13.21 11.47
C ASP A 154 -5.64 13.28 11.19
N ASP A 155 -4.79 13.51 12.20
CA ASP A 155 -3.32 13.34 12.06
C ASP A 155 -2.91 11.89 11.80
N GLN A 156 -3.77 10.94 12.16
CA GLN A 156 -3.47 9.51 12.17
C GLN A 156 -3.61 8.84 10.78
N GLY A 157 -3.58 9.64 9.70
CA GLY A 157 -3.91 9.23 8.33
C GLY A 157 -5.42 9.32 8.04
N SER A 158 -5.78 9.95 6.92
CA SER A 158 -7.16 10.04 6.41
C SER A 158 -7.65 8.75 5.74
N ASP A 159 -6.73 7.82 5.46
CA ASP A 159 -6.93 6.81 4.42
C ASP A 159 -7.40 5.49 5.06
N GLY A 160 -8.72 5.25 5.01
CA GLY A 160 -9.34 4.05 5.55
C GLY A 160 -10.82 4.22 5.85
N ILE A 161 -11.40 3.24 6.54
CA ILE A 161 -12.77 3.32 7.06
C ILE A 161 -12.77 3.39 8.58
N GLU A 162 -13.41 4.43 9.12
CA GLU A 162 -13.68 4.53 10.56
C GLU A 162 -14.99 3.80 10.92
N LEU A 163 -14.96 3.06 12.03
CA LEU A 163 -16.06 2.26 12.56
C LEU A 163 -16.21 2.52 14.06
N VAL A 164 -17.41 2.27 14.60
CA VAL A 164 -17.67 2.31 16.04
C VAL A 164 -17.97 0.90 16.54
N LEU A 165 -17.13 0.36 17.41
CA LEU A 165 -17.35 -0.93 18.05
C LEU A 165 -18.00 -0.69 19.42
N ARG A 166 -19.27 -1.04 19.56
CA ARG A 166 -20.06 -0.85 20.78
C ARG A 166 -20.05 -2.11 21.62
N GLY A 167 -19.48 -2.02 22.82
CA GLY A 167 -19.39 -3.12 23.79
C GLY A 167 -20.06 -2.78 25.12
N ASP A 168 -20.18 -3.79 25.97
CA ASP A 168 -20.66 -3.62 27.34
C ASP A 168 -19.58 -2.94 28.20
N ASP A 169 -18.33 -3.39 28.03
CA ASP A 169 -17.14 -2.85 28.69
C ASP A 169 -15.99 -2.61 27.69
N ARG A 170 -15.00 -1.83 28.14
CA ARG A 170 -13.79 -1.48 27.36
C ARG A 170 -12.76 -2.61 27.28
N HIS A 171 -12.84 -3.60 28.17
CA HIS A 171 -11.99 -4.82 28.18
C HIS A 171 -10.48 -4.60 27.98
N GLY A 172 -9.92 -3.53 28.55
CA GLY A 172 -8.47 -3.22 28.46
C GLY A 172 -7.99 -2.62 27.13
N ILE A 173 -8.84 -2.55 26.10
CA ILE A 173 -8.54 -1.89 24.82
C ILE A 173 -8.12 -0.43 25.09
N HIS A 174 -7.13 0.08 24.39
CA HIS A 174 -6.62 1.45 24.57
C HIS A 174 -6.35 2.13 23.22
N PRO A 175 -6.34 3.48 23.17
CA PRO A 175 -5.94 4.21 21.96
C PRO A 175 -4.56 3.74 21.47
N GLY A 176 -4.46 3.40 20.19
CA GLY A 176 -3.28 2.82 19.57
C GLY A 176 -3.20 1.29 19.61
N ALA A 177 -4.11 0.59 20.29
CA ALA A 177 -4.17 -0.88 20.24
C ALA A 177 -4.51 -1.38 18.82
N PRO A 178 -3.97 -2.52 18.38
CA PRO A 178 -4.14 -3.01 17.02
C PRO A 178 -5.54 -3.60 16.80
N VAL A 179 -6.06 -3.44 15.58
CA VAL A 179 -7.19 -4.21 15.05
C VAL A 179 -6.63 -5.23 14.08
N THR A 180 -6.94 -6.50 14.31
CA THR A 180 -6.28 -7.61 13.62
C THR A 180 -7.25 -8.50 12.84
N TRP A 181 -6.84 -8.94 11.66
CA TRP A 181 -7.51 -10.00 10.90
C TRP A 181 -6.58 -11.21 10.86
N ARG A 182 -7.01 -12.34 11.43
CA ARG A 182 -6.19 -13.58 11.53
C ARG A 182 -4.77 -13.34 12.10
N GLY A 183 -4.62 -12.36 13.01
CA GLY A 183 -3.35 -11.99 13.65
C GLY A 183 -2.50 -10.96 12.89
N ILE A 184 -2.87 -10.57 11.67
CA ILE A 184 -2.24 -9.47 10.92
C ILE A 184 -2.90 -8.16 11.35
N GLU A 185 -2.12 -7.11 11.63
CA GLU A 185 -2.65 -5.77 11.89
C GLU A 185 -3.21 -5.17 10.59
N VAL A 186 -4.49 -4.81 10.62
CA VAL A 186 -5.26 -4.26 9.48
C VAL A 186 -5.84 -2.87 9.77
N GLY A 187 -5.50 -2.31 10.93
CA GLY A 187 -6.07 -1.09 11.47
C GLY A 187 -5.78 -0.95 12.95
N ARG A 188 -6.38 0.07 13.57
CA ARG A 188 -6.05 0.50 14.93
C ARG A 188 -7.19 1.19 15.65
N VAL A 189 -7.15 1.12 16.98
CA VAL A 189 -8.07 1.85 17.86
C VAL A 189 -7.68 3.32 17.92
N LEU A 190 -8.61 4.20 17.56
CA LEU A 190 -8.43 5.66 17.62
C LEU A 190 -8.73 6.20 19.02
N SER A 191 -9.84 5.78 19.60
CA SER A 191 -10.30 6.23 20.92
C SER A 191 -11.27 5.23 21.56
N ALA A 192 -11.51 5.37 22.86
CA ALA A 192 -12.57 4.67 23.58
C ALA A 192 -13.25 5.64 24.54
N SER A 193 -14.58 5.71 24.48
CA SER A 193 -15.42 6.63 25.26
C SER A 193 -16.67 5.91 25.78
N LEU A 194 -17.37 6.52 26.73
CA LEU A 194 -18.72 6.07 27.07
C LEU A 194 -19.68 6.51 25.95
N ALA A 195 -20.59 5.62 25.58
CA ALA A 195 -21.72 5.97 24.72
C ALA A 195 -22.57 7.08 25.39
N PRO A 196 -23.34 7.89 24.65
CA PRO A 196 -24.06 9.05 25.21
C PRO A 196 -25.06 8.74 26.34
N ASN A 197 -25.49 7.49 26.47
CA ASN A 197 -26.37 7.02 27.55
C ASN A 197 -25.62 6.45 28.77
N ALA A 198 -24.28 6.39 28.74
CA ALA A 198 -23.39 5.79 29.72
C ALA A 198 -23.65 4.29 30.04
N LEU A 199 -24.43 3.58 29.23
CA LEU A 199 -24.75 2.15 29.40
C LEU A 199 -23.85 1.20 28.61
N LYS A 200 -23.00 1.75 27.73
CA LYS A 200 -22.10 1.03 26.81
C LYS A 200 -20.81 1.83 26.59
N VAL A 201 -19.78 1.15 26.10
CA VAL A 201 -18.53 1.75 25.63
C VAL A 201 -18.55 1.79 24.11
N ASP A 202 -18.22 2.95 23.54
CA ASP A 202 -17.99 3.15 22.11
C ASP A 202 -16.48 3.21 21.87
N VAL A 203 -15.96 2.22 21.13
CA VAL A 203 -14.55 2.16 20.72
C VAL A 203 -14.46 2.56 19.25
N HIS A 204 -13.88 3.71 18.97
CA HIS A 204 -13.64 4.16 17.60
C HIS A 204 -12.39 3.45 17.05
N VAL A 205 -12.53 2.80 15.91
CA VAL A 205 -11.44 2.13 15.21
C VAL A 205 -11.34 2.62 13.78
N ARG A 206 -10.15 2.53 13.18
CA ARG A 206 -9.93 2.70 11.75
C ARG A 206 -9.36 1.41 11.19
N ILE A 207 -9.92 0.96 10.07
CA ILE A 207 -9.34 -0.09 9.22
C ILE A 207 -8.68 0.62 8.04
N ASP A 208 -7.44 0.27 7.74
CA ASP A 208 -6.65 0.96 6.71
C ASP A 208 -7.25 0.69 5.31
N ASP A 209 -7.09 1.64 4.37
CA ASP A 209 -7.79 1.58 3.07
C ASP A 209 -7.53 0.28 2.29
N GLY A 210 -6.28 -0.21 2.29
CA GLY A 210 -5.91 -1.49 1.67
C GLY A 210 -6.64 -2.72 2.24
N TYR A 211 -7.22 -2.59 3.44
CA TYR A 211 -8.01 -3.61 4.12
C TYR A 211 -9.51 -3.27 4.21
N ARG A 212 -9.98 -2.16 3.62
CA ARG A 212 -11.40 -1.76 3.61
C ARG A 212 -12.34 -2.90 3.18
N ARG A 213 -11.92 -3.72 2.22
CA ARG A 213 -12.66 -4.90 1.71
C ARG A 213 -12.89 -6.00 2.76
N LEU A 214 -12.12 -6.04 3.86
CA LEU A 214 -12.34 -6.99 4.94
C LEU A 214 -13.61 -6.68 5.75
N VAL A 215 -14.08 -5.42 5.74
CA VAL A 215 -15.25 -4.99 6.49
C VAL A 215 -16.51 -5.18 5.64
N THR A 216 -17.42 -6.04 6.11
CA THR A 216 -18.73 -6.30 5.48
C THR A 216 -19.84 -6.14 6.52
N GLY A 217 -21.11 -6.15 6.08
CA GLY A 217 -22.25 -6.18 7.02
C GLY A 217 -22.23 -7.40 7.96
N GLY A 218 -21.51 -8.47 7.59
CA GLY A 218 -21.30 -9.68 8.39
C GLY A 218 -20.09 -9.63 9.33
N SER A 219 -19.34 -8.52 9.42
CA SER A 219 -18.16 -8.44 10.28
C SER A 219 -18.49 -8.65 11.76
N LYS A 220 -17.71 -9.50 12.42
CA LYS A 220 -17.71 -9.74 13.88
C LYS A 220 -16.39 -9.23 14.44
N PHE A 221 -16.47 -8.49 15.55
CA PHE A 221 -15.32 -7.92 16.24
C PHE A 221 -15.29 -8.44 17.67
N TRP A 222 -14.15 -8.93 18.14
CA TRP A 222 -13.98 -9.36 19.52
C TRP A 222 -12.67 -8.89 20.15
N VAL A 223 -12.65 -8.84 21.48
CA VAL A 223 -11.46 -8.43 22.25
C VAL A 223 -10.38 -9.51 22.17
N THR A 224 -9.13 -9.11 21.96
CA THR A 224 -7.96 -9.98 22.10
C THR A 224 -7.16 -9.65 23.36
N SER A 225 -7.69 -10.04 24.51
CA SER A 225 -6.92 -10.16 25.76
C SER A 225 -6.14 -11.47 25.76
N GLY A 226 -4.81 -11.43 25.85
CA GLY A 226 -3.95 -12.62 25.89
C GLY A 226 -3.96 -13.35 27.24
N ILE A 227 -5.15 -13.55 27.80
CA ILE A 227 -5.44 -14.32 29.01
C ILE A 227 -6.62 -15.22 28.67
N ASP A 228 -6.33 -16.36 28.04
CA ASP A 228 -7.27 -17.48 27.95
C ASP A 228 -6.97 -18.41 29.13
N ILE A 229 -7.91 -18.55 30.07
CA ILE A 229 -7.75 -19.42 31.24
C ILE A 229 -8.74 -20.58 31.11
N ASP A 230 -8.30 -21.63 30.43
CA ASP A 230 -8.98 -22.93 30.43
C ASP A 230 -8.88 -23.58 31.83
N VAL A 231 -9.96 -23.47 32.62
CA VAL A 231 -10.06 -24.12 33.93
C VAL A 231 -10.51 -25.57 33.76
N GLY A 232 -9.54 -26.45 33.46
CA GLY A 232 -9.73 -27.90 33.46
C GLY A 232 -9.81 -28.51 34.87
N VAL A 233 -10.43 -29.69 34.99
CA VAL A 233 -10.66 -30.43 36.26
C VAL A 233 -9.34 -30.85 36.95
N THR A 234 -8.20 -30.74 36.27
CA THR A 234 -6.86 -31.12 36.76
C THR A 234 -6.06 -30.00 37.41
N GLY A 235 -6.63 -28.79 37.54
CA GLY A 235 -6.04 -27.68 38.29
C GLY A 235 -5.39 -26.58 37.44
N VAL A 236 -5.15 -25.45 38.10
CA VAL A 236 -4.73 -24.18 37.48
C VAL A 236 -3.22 -23.96 37.67
N ASN A 237 -2.48 -23.85 36.57
CA ASN A 237 -1.04 -23.58 36.59
C ASN A 237 -0.76 -22.14 36.15
N VAL A 238 -0.38 -21.26 37.09
CA VAL A 238 -0.18 -19.82 36.83
C VAL A 238 1.26 -19.43 37.16
N ASN A 239 2.07 -19.18 36.12
CA ASN A 239 3.41 -18.64 36.26
C ASN A 239 3.35 -17.12 36.48
N ALA A 240 3.68 -16.67 37.68
CA ALA A 240 3.61 -15.27 38.09
C ALA A 240 4.50 -14.32 37.24
N GLU A 241 5.62 -14.81 36.71
CA GLU A 241 6.58 -14.00 35.95
C GLU A 241 6.08 -13.62 34.54
N SER A 242 5.18 -14.41 33.95
CA SER A 242 4.54 -14.06 32.68
C SER A 242 3.50 -12.94 32.81
N LEU A 243 3.05 -12.60 34.02
CA LEU A 243 2.04 -11.55 34.20
C LEU A 243 2.55 -10.13 33.92
N ALA A 244 3.85 -9.86 34.07
CA ALA A 244 4.42 -8.54 33.81
C ALA A 244 4.48 -8.17 32.31
N THR A 245 4.37 -9.17 31.43
CA THR A 245 4.43 -9.01 29.96
C THR A 245 3.06 -9.18 29.30
N ILE A 246 1.97 -9.16 30.09
CA ILE A 246 0.61 -9.43 29.60
C ILE A 246 0.20 -8.48 28.47
N ALA A 247 -0.28 -9.11 27.40
CA ALA A 247 -0.92 -8.58 26.19
C ALA A 247 -1.29 -7.09 26.17
N ARG A 248 -0.80 -6.39 25.14
CA ARG A 248 -1.26 -5.04 24.71
C ARG A 248 -2.67 -5.09 24.09
N GLY A 249 -3.65 -5.54 24.87
CA GLY A 249 -5.00 -5.97 24.47
C GLY A 249 -5.62 -5.20 23.29
N GLY A 250 -5.93 -5.94 22.24
CA GLY A 250 -6.41 -5.41 20.96
C GLY A 250 -7.83 -5.82 20.61
N VAL A 251 -8.15 -5.68 19.33
CA VAL A 251 -9.37 -6.19 18.71
C VAL A 251 -8.98 -7.18 17.61
N ALA A 252 -9.70 -8.28 17.48
CA ALA A 252 -9.68 -9.11 16.29
C ALA A 252 -11.02 -9.03 15.56
N MET A 253 -10.97 -9.25 14.25
CA MET A 253 -12.14 -9.27 13.39
C MET A 253 -12.13 -10.43 12.39
N ILE A 254 -13.33 -10.85 12.00
CA ILE A 254 -13.58 -11.73 10.87
C ILE A 254 -14.89 -11.31 10.20
N SER A 255 -15.11 -11.70 8.95
CA SER A 255 -16.36 -11.43 8.24
C SER A 255 -17.00 -12.72 7.77
N THR A 256 -18.25 -12.89 8.18
CA THR A 256 -19.09 -14.04 7.83
C THR A 256 -19.99 -13.70 6.64
N ALA A 257 -20.54 -14.73 6.00
CA ALA A 257 -21.56 -14.53 4.96
C ALA A 257 -22.76 -13.79 5.57
N ASN A 258 -23.27 -12.78 4.87
CA ASN A 258 -24.44 -12.02 5.27
C ASN A 258 -25.42 -11.96 4.10
N GLU A 259 -26.72 -12.06 4.36
CA GLU A 259 -27.75 -11.99 3.30
C GLU A 259 -27.79 -10.61 2.64
N THR A 260 -27.32 -9.56 3.33
CA THR A 260 -27.10 -8.23 2.78
C THR A 260 -25.60 -7.97 2.61
N ASP A 261 -25.10 -8.16 1.39
CA ASP A 261 -23.73 -7.81 0.98
C ASP A 261 -23.60 -6.28 0.71
N ALA A 262 -24.13 -5.49 1.65
CA ALA A 262 -24.19 -4.04 1.55
C ALA A 262 -22.84 -3.41 1.94
N GLU A 263 -22.40 -2.44 1.14
CA GLU A 263 -21.16 -1.71 1.43
C GLU A 263 -21.25 -0.98 2.78
N VAL A 264 -20.23 -1.16 3.61
CA VAL A 264 -20.17 -0.57 4.95
C VAL A 264 -19.80 0.92 4.86
N ALA A 265 -20.69 1.76 5.37
CA ALA A 265 -20.48 3.20 5.44
C ALA A 265 -19.52 3.57 6.59
N PRO A 266 -18.69 4.62 6.44
CA PRO A 266 -17.93 5.19 7.57
C PRO A 266 -18.86 5.57 8.74
N GLY A 267 -18.40 5.33 9.97
CA GLY A 267 -19.18 5.53 11.19
C GLY A 267 -20.17 4.39 11.51
N SER A 268 -20.22 3.32 10.72
CA SER A 268 -21.08 2.15 11.00
C SER A 268 -20.78 1.55 12.37
N VAL A 269 -21.84 1.18 13.09
CA VAL A 269 -21.78 0.65 14.45
C VAL A 269 -21.83 -0.88 14.41
N PHE A 270 -20.78 -1.53 14.88
CA PHE A 270 -20.70 -2.97 15.08
C PHE A 270 -20.74 -3.32 16.57
N LYS A 271 -21.14 -4.55 16.91
CA LYS A 271 -21.01 -5.05 18.28
C LYS A 271 -19.56 -5.45 18.53
N LEU A 272 -19.00 -4.99 19.65
CA LEU A 272 -17.79 -5.54 20.23
C LEU A 272 -18.19 -6.73 21.12
N HIS A 273 -17.60 -7.90 20.86
CA HIS A 273 -17.82 -9.12 21.63
C HIS A 273 -16.65 -9.38 22.59
N ASP A 274 -16.93 -9.88 23.78
CA ASP A 274 -15.90 -10.08 24.82
C ASP A 274 -14.97 -11.26 24.49
N ARG A 275 -15.44 -12.22 23.67
CA ARG A 275 -14.73 -13.43 23.25
C ARG A 275 -15.02 -13.78 21.78
N ARG A 276 -14.15 -14.62 21.20
CA ARG A 276 -14.38 -15.28 19.91
C ARG A 276 -15.52 -16.30 20.03
N ASP A 277 -16.29 -16.44 18.96
CA ASP A 277 -17.20 -17.57 18.74
C ASP A 277 -16.65 -18.41 17.57
N ASP A 278 -16.73 -19.73 17.68
CA ASP A 278 -16.15 -20.63 16.68
C ASP A 278 -17.04 -20.75 15.44
N ASP A 279 -18.37 -20.57 15.59
CA ASP A 279 -19.33 -20.48 14.48
C ASP A 279 -18.95 -19.39 13.46
N TRP A 280 -18.29 -18.31 13.89
CA TRP A 280 -17.83 -17.23 13.01
C TRP A 280 -16.59 -17.59 12.20
N ILE A 281 -15.78 -18.53 12.69
CA ILE A 281 -14.60 -19.05 11.98
C ILE A 281 -15.06 -20.01 10.88
N ASP A 282 -15.98 -20.91 11.21
CA ASP A 282 -16.54 -21.87 10.26
C ASP A 282 -17.42 -21.20 9.19
N SER A 283 -18.04 -20.06 9.51
CA SER A 283 -18.85 -19.25 8.58
C SER A 283 -18.07 -18.15 7.84
N ALA A 284 -16.73 -18.16 7.91
CA ALA A 284 -15.89 -17.10 7.32
C ALA A 284 -15.82 -17.18 5.79
N VAL A 285 -15.84 -16.01 5.12
CA VAL A 285 -15.88 -15.92 3.65
C VAL A 285 -14.49 -15.68 3.05
N GLU A 286 -14.25 -16.23 1.86
CA GLU A 286 -13.09 -15.90 1.00
C GLU A 286 -13.24 -14.45 0.48
N ILE A 287 -12.43 -13.52 1.00
CA ILE A 287 -12.43 -12.11 0.56
C ILE A 287 -11.26 -11.85 -0.37
N ASN A 288 -11.55 -11.32 -1.56
CA ASN A 288 -10.52 -10.83 -2.48
C ASN A 288 -9.94 -9.50 -2.01
N LEU A 289 -8.63 -9.46 -1.74
CA LEU A 289 -7.89 -8.27 -1.33
C LEU A 289 -7.23 -7.50 -2.48
N LEU A 290 -7.30 -7.98 -3.73
CA LEU A 290 -6.82 -7.21 -4.87
C LEU A 290 -7.59 -5.88 -5.00
N LYS A 291 -6.88 -4.79 -5.31
CA LYS A 291 -7.47 -3.48 -5.57
C LYS A 291 -8.41 -3.56 -6.77
N GLN A 292 -8.01 -4.25 -7.83
CA GLN A 292 -8.83 -4.49 -9.02
C GLN A 292 -9.60 -5.81 -8.93
N SER A 293 -10.84 -5.82 -9.44
CA SER A 293 -11.59 -7.06 -9.62
C SER A 293 -10.82 -8.00 -10.57
N PRO A 294 -10.72 -9.30 -10.25
CA PRO A 294 -9.98 -10.23 -11.09
C PRO A 294 -10.71 -10.42 -12.43
N PRO A 295 -9.99 -10.68 -13.53
CA PRO A 295 -10.60 -10.89 -14.84
C PRO A 295 -11.52 -12.12 -14.82
N ALA A 296 -12.74 -11.96 -15.31
CA ALA A 296 -13.65 -13.07 -15.52
C ALA A 296 -13.09 -14.03 -16.57
N THR A 297 -13.18 -15.34 -16.34
CA THR A 297 -12.64 -16.35 -17.25
C THR A 297 -13.71 -16.91 -18.17
N LEU A 298 -13.44 -16.88 -19.47
CA LEU A 298 -14.24 -17.46 -20.54
C LEU A 298 -13.94 -18.96 -20.65
N ASN A 299 -14.96 -19.82 -20.62
CA ASN A 299 -14.76 -21.25 -20.90
C ASN A 299 -14.80 -21.48 -22.42
N VAL A 300 -13.73 -22.04 -22.98
CA VAL A 300 -13.65 -22.45 -24.39
C VAL A 300 -13.66 -23.97 -24.46
N ILE A 301 -14.55 -24.53 -25.28
CA ILE A 301 -14.73 -25.98 -25.45
C ILE A 301 -14.61 -26.30 -26.93
N ALA A 302 -13.77 -27.28 -27.25
CA ALA A 302 -13.68 -27.89 -28.57
C ALA A 302 -14.09 -29.37 -28.50
N THR A 303 -14.82 -29.84 -29.50
CA THR A 303 -15.31 -31.22 -29.62
C THR A 303 -15.08 -31.74 -31.02
N TRP A 304 -14.63 -32.98 -31.15
CA TRP A 304 -14.45 -33.65 -32.45
C TRP A 304 -14.70 -35.15 -32.35
N THR A 305 -14.74 -35.85 -33.49
CA THR A 305 -14.89 -37.31 -33.52
C THR A 305 -13.59 -37.96 -33.99
N GLU A 306 -13.02 -38.83 -33.16
CA GLU A 306 -11.85 -39.66 -33.48
C GLU A 306 -12.30 -41.08 -33.82
N THR A 307 -11.53 -41.79 -34.65
CA THR A 307 -11.81 -43.20 -34.98
C THR A 307 -10.71 -44.11 -34.44
N PHE A 308 -11.01 -44.87 -33.39
CA PHE A 308 -10.06 -45.82 -32.80
C PHE A 308 -10.53 -47.26 -33.01
N LEU A 309 -9.72 -48.09 -33.69
CA LEU A 309 -10.05 -49.48 -34.02
C LEU A 309 -11.42 -49.65 -34.72
N GLY A 310 -11.80 -48.70 -35.57
CA GLY A 310 -13.09 -48.70 -36.29
C GLY A 310 -14.30 -48.28 -35.43
N ILE A 311 -14.09 -47.82 -34.20
CA ILE A 311 -15.12 -47.28 -33.32
C ILE A 311 -14.97 -45.76 -33.25
N ASN A 312 -16.02 -45.04 -33.61
CA ASN A 312 -16.08 -43.58 -33.45
C ASN A 312 -16.20 -43.22 -31.97
N ARG A 313 -15.40 -42.25 -31.51
CA ARG A 313 -15.47 -41.68 -30.17
C ARG A 313 -15.52 -40.16 -30.27
N THR A 314 -16.38 -39.53 -29.47
CA THR A 314 -16.36 -38.08 -29.30
C THR A 314 -15.29 -37.72 -28.29
N SER A 315 -14.34 -36.91 -28.71
CA SER A 315 -13.27 -36.35 -27.88
C SER A 315 -13.50 -34.86 -27.68
N GLN A 316 -13.02 -34.32 -26.56
CA GLN A 316 -13.20 -32.91 -26.20
C GLN A 316 -11.94 -32.33 -25.55
N ALA A 317 -11.68 -31.05 -25.81
CA ALA A 317 -10.71 -30.23 -25.11
C ALA A 317 -11.41 -29.03 -24.47
N THR A 318 -10.91 -28.61 -23.31
CA THR A 318 -11.41 -27.45 -22.57
C THR A 318 -10.25 -26.56 -22.16
N SER A 319 -10.37 -25.27 -22.41
CA SER A 319 -9.48 -24.25 -21.86
C SER A 319 -10.28 -23.12 -21.23
N LEU A 320 -9.60 -22.36 -20.39
CA LEU A 320 -10.01 -21.01 -20.04
C LEU A 320 -9.50 -20.03 -21.10
N GLY A 321 -10.06 -18.84 -21.08
CA GLY A 321 -9.59 -17.70 -21.84
C GLY A 321 -10.09 -16.41 -21.19
N VAL A 322 -9.84 -15.29 -21.86
CA VAL A 322 -10.29 -13.97 -21.42
C VAL A 322 -10.81 -13.15 -22.59
N VAL A 323 -11.65 -12.16 -22.31
CA VAL A 323 -12.09 -11.18 -23.31
C VAL A 323 -11.38 -9.86 -23.07
N ILE A 324 -10.57 -9.43 -24.04
CA ILE A 324 -9.86 -8.15 -24.03
C ILE A 324 -10.53 -7.16 -24.99
N ALA A 325 -10.32 -5.86 -24.76
CA ALA A 325 -10.56 -4.85 -25.78
C ALA A 325 -9.33 -4.74 -26.70
N ASP A 326 -9.54 -4.73 -28.01
CA ASP A 326 -8.50 -4.45 -29.00
C ASP A 326 -8.20 -2.94 -29.12
N SER A 327 -7.28 -2.57 -30.02
CA SER A 327 -6.93 -1.18 -30.31
C SER A 327 -8.09 -0.33 -30.87
N ASN A 328 -9.18 -0.97 -31.35
CA ASN A 328 -10.41 -0.35 -31.82
C ASN A 328 -11.55 -0.42 -30.77
N ASN A 329 -11.24 -0.86 -29.54
CA ASN A 329 -12.17 -1.10 -28.44
C ASN A 329 -13.27 -2.15 -28.76
N GLN A 330 -12.96 -3.10 -29.64
CA GLN A 330 -13.78 -4.29 -29.92
C GLN A 330 -13.43 -5.44 -28.97
N ALA A 331 -14.43 -6.25 -28.61
CA ALA A 331 -14.24 -7.42 -27.77
C ALA A 331 -13.57 -8.56 -28.57
N VAL A 332 -12.43 -9.04 -28.08
CA VAL A 332 -11.65 -10.14 -28.65
C VAL A 332 -11.44 -11.21 -27.59
N ALA A 333 -11.84 -12.45 -27.89
CA ALA A 333 -11.54 -13.60 -27.06
C ALA A 333 -10.10 -14.05 -27.30
N VAL A 334 -9.38 -14.31 -26.21
CA VAL A 334 -7.98 -14.75 -26.19
C VAL A 334 -7.86 -16.01 -25.36
N PHE A 335 -7.35 -17.09 -25.94
CA PHE A 335 -7.29 -18.42 -25.33
C PHE A 335 -6.13 -19.26 -25.93
N PRO A 336 -5.74 -20.40 -25.32
CA PRO A 336 -4.71 -21.28 -25.86
C PRO A 336 -5.02 -21.79 -27.28
N ALA A 337 -4.03 -21.72 -28.18
CA ALA A 337 -4.21 -22.06 -29.59
C ALA A 337 -4.46 -23.56 -29.83
N ASP A 338 -4.00 -24.43 -28.92
CA ASP A 338 -4.18 -25.88 -28.99
C ASP A 338 -5.64 -26.34 -28.77
N VAL A 339 -6.54 -25.46 -28.33
CA VAL A 339 -8.00 -25.70 -28.32
C VAL A 339 -8.69 -25.19 -29.59
N ALA A 340 -8.03 -24.35 -30.40
CA ALA A 340 -8.54 -23.92 -31.71
C ALA A 340 -8.28 -24.93 -32.83
N ALA A 341 -7.45 -25.95 -32.59
CA ALA A 341 -7.05 -26.96 -33.56
C ALA A 341 -7.66 -28.34 -33.24
N ALA A 342 -7.96 -29.11 -34.29
CA ALA A 342 -8.33 -30.51 -34.16
C ALA A 342 -7.08 -31.38 -33.92
N GLY A 343 -7.22 -32.48 -33.18
CA GLY A 343 -6.17 -33.49 -33.08
C GLY A 343 -5.90 -34.19 -34.41
N GLU A 344 -4.70 -34.74 -34.60
CA GLU A 344 -4.29 -35.41 -35.86
C GLU A 344 -5.21 -36.58 -36.26
N ASP A 345 -5.82 -37.26 -35.28
CA ASP A 345 -6.76 -38.38 -35.47
C ASP A 345 -8.23 -37.94 -35.65
N ALA A 346 -8.50 -36.63 -35.75
CA ALA A 346 -9.85 -36.11 -35.90
C ALA A 346 -10.41 -36.38 -37.30
N LYS A 347 -11.67 -36.84 -37.36
CA LYS A 347 -12.39 -37.00 -38.61
C LYS A 347 -12.66 -35.64 -39.26
N GLU A 348 -12.44 -35.56 -40.57
CA GLU A 348 -12.79 -34.43 -41.43
C GLU A 348 -14.24 -33.94 -41.17
N ASP A 349 -14.43 -32.62 -41.14
CA ASP A 349 -15.67 -31.91 -40.80
C ASP A 349 -16.32 -32.23 -39.43
N SER A 350 -15.63 -32.96 -38.53
CA SER A 350 -16.18 -33.28 -37.20
C SER A 350 -15.83 -32.29 -36.08
N PHE A 351 -14.89 -31.38 -36.32
CA PHE A 351 -14.40 -30.43 -35.32
C PHE A 351 -15.33 -29.22 -35.17
N ALA A 352 -15.70 -28.89 -33.93
CA ALA A 352 -16.39 -27.67 -33.57
C ALA A 352 -15.79 -27.09 -32.30
N ALA A 353 -15.52 -25.78 -32.29
CA ALA A 353 -15.07 -25.03 -31.10
C ALA A 353 -16.04 -23.89 -30.79
N GLY A 354 -16.22 -23.59 -29.50
CA GLY A 354 -17.19 -22.62 -29.03
C GLY A 354 -16.96 -22.17 -27.59
N TYR A 355 -17.71 -21.15 -27.20
CA TYR A 355 -17.73 -20.58 -25.87
C TYR A 355 -18.86 -21.21 -25.05
N GLN A 356 -18.55 -21.65 -23.83
CA GLN A 356 -19.57 -22.01 -22.86
C GLN A 356 -19.88 -20.79 -21.99
N LEU A 357 -20.96 -20.09 -22.33
CA LEU A 357 -21.50 -18.97 -21.57
C LEU A 357 -22.69 -19.42 -20.72
N ARG A 358 -23.21 -18.52 -19.88
CA ARG A 358 -24.42 -18.75 -19.06
C ARG A 358 -25.64 -19.15 -19.88
N ASP A 359 -25.83 -18.51 -21.04
CA ASP A 359 -27.02 -18.70 -21.89
C ASP A 359 -26.89 -19.87 -22.88
N GLY A 360 -25.77 -20.59 -22.86
CA GLY A 360 -25.54 -21.78 -23.69
C GLY A 360 -24.15 -21.86 -24.31
N PHE A 361 -24.02 -22.79 -25.26
CA PHE A 361 -22.82 -22.97 -26.07
C PHE A 361 -22.93 -22.16 -27.37
N PHE A 362 -21.93 -21.33 -27.65
CA PHE A 362 -21.89 -20.44 -28.81
C PHE A 362 -20.69 -20.79 -29.70
N PRO A 363 -20.88 -21.25 -30.94
CA PRO A 363 -19.78 -21.66 -31.81
C PRO A 363 -18.94 -20.47 -32.27
N ILE A 364 -17.63 -20.67 -32.38
CA ILE A 364 -16.69 -19.69 -32.95
C ILE A 364 -16.98 -19.57 -34.45
N GLN A 365 -17.50 -18.42 -34.89
CA GLN A 365 -17.98 -18.23 -36.26
C GLN A 365 -16.86 -17.95 -37.28
N ALA A 366 -15.72 -17.42 -36.83
CA ALA A 366 -14.59 -17.05 -37.68
C ALA A 366 -13.31 -17.75 -37.20
N GLN A 367 -12.53 -18.26 -38.14
CA GLN A 367 -11.29 -18.99 -37.86
C GLN A 367 -10.33 -18.13 -37.03
N PRO A 368 -9.89 -18.57 -35.83
CA PRO A 368 -9.05 -17.73 -34.97
C PRO A 368 -7.70 -17.40 -35.59
N THR A 369 -7.24 -16.16 -35.38
CA THR A 369 -5.88 -15.74 -35.69
C THR A 369 -4.94 -16.30 -34.64
N ILE A 370 -4.03 -17.18 -35.04
CA ILE A 370 -3.03 -17.78 -34.15
C ILE A 370 -1.78 -16.89 -34.10
N VAL A 371 -1.31 -16.60 -32.88
CA VAL A 371 -0.11 -15.81 -32.58
C VAL A 371 0.71 -16.58 -31.54
N GLY A 372 1.67 -17.37 -32.03
CA GLY A 372 2.39 -18.33 -31.18
C GLY A 372 1.42 -19.34 -30.56
N SER A 373 1.54 -19.54 -29.26
CA SER A 373 0.71 -20.46 -28.47
C SER A 373 -0.70 -19.93 -28.14
N ILE A 374 -1.08 -18.74 -28.64
CA ILE A 374 -2.35 -18.06 -28.33
C ILE A 374 -3.21 -17.91 -29.59
N ALA A 375 -4.52 -18.20 -29.47
CA ALA A 375 -5.53 -17.86 -30.46
C ALA A 375 -6.29 -16.58 -30.07
N LYS A 376 -6.56 -15.72 -31.05
CA LYS A 376 -7.41 -14.54 -30.96
C LYS A 376 -8.60 -14.67 -31.92
N THR A 377 -9.81 -14.32 -31.50
CA THR A 377 -10.94 -14.16 -32.44
C THR A 377 -11.98 -13.16 -31.91
N PHE A 378 -12.80 -12.62 -32.81
CA PHE A 378 -13.84 -11.66 -32.45
C PHE A 378 -14.88 -12.28 -31.51
N PHE A 379 -15.30 -11.52 -30.50
CA PHE A 379 -16.25 -11.96 -29.49
C PHE A 379 -17.55 -11.14 -29.58
N PRO A 380 -18.60 -11.65 -30.25
CA PRO A 380 -19.84 -10.90 -30.52
C PRO A 380 -20.86 -10.94 -29.37
N HIS A 381 -20.50 -11.51 -28.21
CA HIS A 381 -21.41 -11.73 -27.09
C HIS A 381 -21.11 -10.78 -25.92
N GLU A 382 -21.98 -10.76 -24.92
CA GLU A 382 -21.70 -10.05 -23.67
C GLU A 382 -20.49 -10.71 -22.97
N PRO A 383 -19.43 -9.95 -22.62
CA PRO A 383 -18.22 -10.51 -22.02
C PRO A 383 -18.52 -11.06 -20.61
N PRO A 384 -17.85 -12.16 -20.19
CA PRO A 384 -18.00 -12.67 -18.84
C PRO A 384 -17.78 -11.58 -17.78
N GLY A 385 -18.64 -11.51 -16.78
CA GLY A 385 -18.63 -10.48 -15.74
C GLY A 385 -19.04 -9.08 -16.23
N GLY A 386 -19.65 -8.98 -17.41
CA GLY A 386 -20.14 -7.72 -18.01
C GLY A 386 -19.04 -6.72 -18.38
N ARG A 387 -17.76 -7.13 -18.40
CA ARG A 387 -16.61 -6.24 -18.62
C ARG A 387 -15.51 -6.89 -19.46
N VAL A 388 -15.08 -6.18 -20.51
CA VAL A 388 -13.82 -6.49 -21.22
C VAL A 388 -12.61 -6.02 -20.41
N ILE A 389 -11.49 -6.71 -20.58
CA ILE A 389 -10.19 -6.31 -20.02
C ILE A 389 -9.61 -5.21 -20.91
N MET A 390 -9.39 -4.03 -20.34
CA MET A 390 -8.78 -2.90 -21.05
C MET A 390 -7.26 -3.09 -21.23
N PRO A 391 -6.65 -2.58 -22.31
CA PRO A 391 -5.22 -2.73 -22.60
C PRO A 391 -4.28 -2.26 -21.48
N ASP A 392 -4.67 -1.26 -20.69
CA ASP A 392 -3.88 -0.70 -19.58
C ASP A 392 -3.77 -1.64 -18.36
N ARG A 393 -4.66 -2.63 -18.26
CA ARG A 393 -4.60 -3.73 -17.29
C ARG A 393 -3.61 -4.82 -17.70
N ILE A 394 -3.12 -4.82 -18.95
CA ILE A 394 -2.19 -5.82 -19.47
C ILE A 394 -0.79 -5.19 -19.55
N ARG A 395 0.25 -5.93 -19.17
CA ARG A 395 1.63 -5.51 -19.43
C ARG A 395 2.49 -6.66 -19.94
N ALA A 396 3.52 -6.32 -20.70
CA ALA A 396 4.64 -7.22 -20.91
C ALA A 396 5.37 -7.43 -19.57
N ALA A 397 5.78 -8.68 -19.33
CA ALA A 397 6.42 -9.10 -18.11
C ALA A 397 7.96 -8.98 -18.29
N SER A 398 8.63 -8.16 -17.48
CA SER A 398 10.05 -7.82 -17.68
C SER A 398 11.01 -8.78 -16.99
N GLU A 399 10.73 -9.18 -15.75
CA GLU A 399 11.57 -10.05 -14.92
C GLU A 399 10.70 -11.01 -14.10
N PRO A 400 11.15 -12.24 -13.79
CA PRO A 400 10.40 -13.19 -12.98
C PRO A 400 9.99 -12.63 -11.61
N GLU A 401 8.69 -12.63 -11.35
CA GLU A 401 8.04 -11.99 -10.21
C GLU A 401 6.98 -12.90 -9.60
N ASP A 402 6.57 -12.65 -8.35
CA ASP A 402 5.47 -13.38 -7.73
C ASP A 402 4.15 -13.04 -8.46
N CYS A 403 3.36 -14.06 -8.81
CA CYS A 403 2.11 -13.87 -9.55
C CYS A 403 1.00 -14.83 -9.09
N PHE A 404 -0.23 -14.52 -9.48
CA PHE A 404 -1.42 -15.31 -9.20
C PHE A 404 -2.05 -15.79 -10.50
N VAL A 405 -2.25 -17.09 -10.62
CA VAL A 405 -3.13 -17.67 -11.65
C VAL A 405 -4.56 -17.56 -11.14
N VAL A 406 -5.47 -17.06 -11.97
CA VAL A 406 -6.84 -16.76 -11.55
C VAL A 406 -7.86 -17.44 -12.44
N ARG A 407 -8.87 -18.05 -11.79
CA ARG A 407 -10.09 -18.54 -12.41
C ARG A 407 -11.28 -17.89 -11.72
N ALA A 408 -12.03 -17.06 -12.43
CA ALA A 408 -13.21 -16.38 -11.91
C ALA A 408 -14.45 -16.94 -12.62
N ASP A 409 -15.20 -17.77 -11.91
CA ASP A 409 -16.40 -18.42 -12.43
C ASP A 409 -17.63 -17.53 -12.21
N GLU A 410 -18.12 -16.96 -13.31
CA GLU A 410 -19.30 -16.09 -13.34
C GLU A 410 -20.58 -16.79 -12.86
N SER A 411 -20.69 -18.11 -13.04
CA SER A 411 -21.89 -18.86 -12.64
C SER A 411 -22.01 -19.05 -11.12
N ALA A 412 -20.87 -19.01 -10.42
CA ALA A 412 -20.78 -19.24 -8.97
C ALA A 412 -20.42 -17.98 -8.17
N GLY A 413 -20.08 -16.86 -8.83
CA GLY A 413 -19.48 -15.69 -8.20
C GLY A 413 -18.12 -15.97 -7.52
N LYS A 414 -17.55 -17.16 -7.74
CA LYS A 414 -16.38 -17.66 -7.02
C LYS A 414 -15.11 -17.39 -7.82
N VAL A 415 -14.17 -16.68 -7.19
CA VAL A 415 -12.81 -16.55 -7.71
C VAL A 415 -11.89 -17.53 -7.00
N THR A 416 -11.25 -18.40 -7.76
CA THR A 416 -10.19 -19.29 -7.30
C THR A 416 -8.85 -18.73 -7.75
N MET A 417 -7.88 -18.62 -6.84
CA MET A 417 -6.54 -18.12 -7.13
C MET A 417 -5.49 -19.12 -6.64
N GLN A 418 -4.38 -19.24 -7.38
CA GLN A 418 -3.20 -19.98 -6.94
C GLN A 418 -1.95 -19.13 -7.17
N MET A 419 -1.13 -18.97 -6.14
CA MET A 419 0.14 -18.25 -6.22
C MET A 419 1.18 -19.10 -6.95
N ILE A 420 1.87 -18.51 -7.91
CA ILE A 420 3.16 -18.99 -8.44
C ILE A 420 4.21 -18.01 -7.90
N GLY A 421 5.08 -18.50 -7.02
CA GLY A 421 6.19 -17.70 -6.53
C GLY A 421 7.30 -17.57 -7.58
N ARG A 422 8.01 -16.44 -7.58
CA ARG A 422 9.08 -16.10 -8.54
C ARG A 422 10.14 -17.18 -8.71
N GLN A 423 10.47 -17.92 -7.64
CA GLN A 423 11.44 -19.02 -7.65
C GLN A 423 11.01 -20.23 -8.51
N SER A 424 9.72 -20.33 -8.83
CA SER A 424 9.16 -21.35 -9.71
C SER A 424 9.11 -20.90 -11.17
N ILE A 425 9.55 -19.68 -11.48
CA ILE A 425 9.47 -19.04 -12.79
C ILE A 425 10.88 -18.84 -13.36
N SER A 426 11.07 -19.19 -14.62
CA SER A 426 12.33 -18.96 -15.35
C SER A 426 12.06 -18.42 -16.76
N ARG A 427 12.94 -17.57 -17.27
CA ARG A 427 12.80 -16.98 -18.61
C ARG A 427 13.04 -18.05 -19.68
N GLY A 428 12.09 -18.21 -20.59
CA GLY A 428 12.19 -19.07 -21.77
C GLY A 428 12.34 -18.24 -23.04
N GLY A 429 13.34 -18.58 -23.86
CA GLY A 429 13.59 -17.94 -25.15
C GLY A 429 14.13 -16.52 -25.08
N GLU A 430 15.44 -16.37 -24.88
CA GLU A 430 16.17 -15.19 -25.32
C GLU A 430 16.81 -15.45 -26.69
N LEU A 431 16.76 -14.46 -27.58
CA LEU A 431 17.54 -14.47 -28.82
C LEU A 431 19.02 -14.27 -28.47
N ASN A 432 19.87 -15.15 -29.03
CA ASN A 432 21.30 -15.25 -28.70
C ASN A 432 22.06 -13.92 -28.72
N GLY A 433 22.79 -13.66 -27.64
CA GLY A 433 23.98 -12.81 -27.59
C GLY A 433 25.07 -13.52 -26.78
N ASP A 434 26.06 -14.08 -27.47
CA ASP A 434 27.32 -14.66 -26.97
C ASP A 434 27.26 -15.73 -25.84
N ALA A 435 27.46 -17.02 -26.21
CA ALA A 435 28.59 -17.84 -25.73
C ALA A 435 28.54 -19.29 -26.28
N SER A 436 29.71 -19.90 -26.45
CA SER A 436 29.92 -21.27 -26.92
C SER A 436 29.76 -22.35 -25.83
N ALA A 437 29.16 -23.52 -26.14
CA ALA A 437 29.84 -24.83 -26.15
C ALA A 437 28.88 -26.06 -26.17
N ASP A 438 29.17 -26.97 -27.10
CA ASP A 438 28.97 -28.44 -27.16
C ASP A 438 27.74 -29.20 -26.61
N SER A 439 27.41 -30.23 -27.41
CA SER A 439 26.84 -31.56 -27.06
C SER A 439 25.32 -31.75 -26.92
N SER A 440 24.71 -32.06 -28.08
CA SER A 440 23.81 -33.22 -28.31
C SER A 440 22.74 -33.59 -27.26
N ALA A 441 21.50 -33.24 -27.55
CA ALA A 441 20.30 -34.02 -27.19
C ALA A 441 19.26 -33.93 -28.32
N ASP A 442 18.40 -34.94 -28.43
CA ASP A 442 17.54 -35.25 -29.59
C ASP A 442 16.67 -34.10 -30.13
N SER A 443 16.59 -34.02 -31.46
CA SER A 443 15.76 -33.06 -32.20
C SER A 443 14.44 -33.68 -32.65
N SER A 444 13.35 -33.49 -31.90
CA SER A 444 11.97 -33.63 -32.44
C SER A 444 10.89 -33.14 -31.46
N ALA A 445 10.61 -31.83 -31.43
CA ALA A 445 9.29 -31.30 -31.05
C ALA A 445 9.14 -29.82 -31.46
N ASP A 446 8.12 -29.59 -32.28
CA ASP A 446 7.32 -28.37 -32.49
C ASP A 446 7.98 -27.02 -32.86
N SER A 447 7.38 -26.37 -33.86
CA SER A 447 7.84 -25.13 -34.49
C SER A 447 6.83 -24.00 -34.26
N GLY A 448 6.93 -23.32 -33.12
CA GLY A 448 6.07 -22.19 -32.76
C GLY A 448 6.76 -21.24 -31.79
N VAL A 449 7.68 -20.41 -32.29
CA VAL A 449 8.42 -19.45 -31.44
C VAL A 449 7.49 -18.31 -31.01
N ASP A 450 7.09 -18.31 -29.74
CA ASP A 450 6.37 -17.21 -29.09
C ASP A 450 7.23 -15.93 -29.12
N SER A 451 6.93 -15.02 -30.05
CA SER A 451 7.77 -13.86 -30.39
C SER A 451 7.89 -12.78 -29.31
N GLY A 452 7.13 -12.88 -28.22
CA GLY A 452 7.20 -11.99 -27.06
C GLY A 452 8.11 -12.48 -25.92
N GLY A 453 8.69 -13.69 -26.04
CA GLY A 453 9.29 -14.41 -24.92
C GLY A 453 8.22 -15.01 -24.00
N TYR A 454 8.50 -16.15 -23.38
CA TYR A 454 7.59 -16.83 -22.45
C TYR A 454 8.32 -17.17 -21.16
N TRP A 455 7.60 -17.46 -20.09
CA TRP A 455 8.22 -17.91 -18.84
C TRP A 455 7.82 -19.35 -18.54
N ASN A 456 8.81 -20.21 -18.29
CA ASN A 456 8.56 -21.57 -17.82
C ASN A 456 8.20 -21.55 -16.34
N VAL A 457 7.20 -22.33 -15.95
CA VAL A 457 6.73 -22.51 -14.58
C VAL A 457 6.92 -23.96 -14.15
N ALA A 458 7.60 -24.16 -13.02
CA ALA A 458 7.70 -25.47 -12.38
C ALA A 458 6.28 -25.95 -12.00
N SER A 459 5.83 -27.04 -12.62
CA SER A 459 4.41 -27.46 -12.71
C SER A 459 3.77 -28.01 -11.42
N GLY A 460 4.30 -27.66 -10.25
CA GLY A 460 3.82 -28.11 -8.94
C GLY A 460 2.37 -27.72 -8.66
N GLY A 461 1.44 -28.65 -8.88
CA GLY A 461 0.00 -28.49 -8.60
C GLY A 461 -0.83 -27.80 -9.69
N LEU A 462 -0.23 -27.41 -10.82
CA LEU A 462 -0.94 -26.74 -11.92
C LEU A 462 -1.53 -27.77 -12.89
N SER A 463 -2.76 -28.23 -12.63
CA SER A 463 -3.45 -29.17 -13.53
C SER A 463 -4.05 -28.49 -14.77
N ARG A 464 -3.93 -29.14 -15.94
CA ARG A 464 -4.44 -28.61 -17.22
C ARG A 464 -5.95 -28.36 -17.18
N SER A 465 -6.74 -29.28 -16.64
CA SER A 465 -8.21 -29.14 -16.53
C SER A 465 -8.68 -27.98 -15.64
N MET A 466 -7.82 -27.48 -14.75
CA MET A 466 -8.17 -26.38 -13.83
C MET A 466 -7.68 -25.02 -14.31
N TRP A 467 -6.46 -24.96 -14.86
CA TRP A 467 -5.70 -23.71 -15.05
C TRP A 467 -5.24 -23.41 -16.48
N HIS A 468 -5.39 -24.33 -17.43
CA HIS A 468 -4.94 -24.10 -18.80
C HIS A 468 -5.77 -23.01 -19.48
N GLY A 469 -5.09 -21.94 -19.91
CA GLY A 469 -5.68 -20.71 -20.43
C GLY A 469 -6.09 -19.69 -19.37
N ALA A 470 -5.79 -19.94 -18.08
CA ALA A 470 -6.10 -18.99 -17.01
C ALA A 470 -5.24 -17.72 -17.11
N PRO A 471 -5.80 -16.52 -16.89
CA PRO A 471 -5.02 -15.29 -16.77
C PRO A 471 -4.10 -15.32 -15.55
N VAL A 472 -2.89 -14.77 -15.74
CA VAL A 472 -1.86 -14.63 -14.73
C VAL A 472 -1.69 -13.15 -14.39
N ILE A 473 -1.80 -12.82 -13.10
CA ILE A 473 -1.78 -11.47 -12.55
C ILE A 473 -0.51 -11.27 -11.72
N SER A 474 0.18 -10.15 -11.92
CA SER A 474 1.29 -9.74 -11.06
C SER A 474 0.87 -9.52 -9.62
N ALA A 475 1.63 -10.03 -8.65
CA ALA A 475 1.46 -9.66 -7.24
C ALA A 475 2.00 -8.24 -6.92
N VAL A 476 2.73 -7.61 -7.86
CA VAL A 476 3.39 -6.30 -7.66
C VAL A 476 2.48 -5.14 -8.06
N ASP A 477 1.88 -5.20 -9.25
CA ASP A 477 1.06 -4.11 -9.80
C ASP A 477 -0.36 -4.52 -10.24
N GLU A 478 -0.79 -5.74 -9.90
CA GLU A 478 -2.11 -6.32 -10.22
C GLU A 478 -2.47 -6.34 -11.73
N ARG A 479 -1.50 -6.13 -12.61
CA ARG A 479 -1.68 -6.24 -14.06
C ARG A 479 -1.59 -7.68 -14.53
N ILE A 480 -2.29 -7.97 -15.62
CA ILE A 480 -2.24 -9.25 -16.31
C ILE A 480 -0.96 -9.31 -17.13
N ILE A 481 -0.13 -10.32 -16.86
CA ILE A 481 1.17 -10.53 -17.50
C ILE A 481 1.12 -11.57 -18.64
N GLY A 482 0.08 -12.41 -18.68
CA GLY A 482 -0.09 -13.44 -19.70
C GLY A 482 -1.23 -14.43 -19.40
N LEU A 483 -1.30 -15.48 -20.22
CA LEU A 483 -2.11 -16.67 -19.97
C LEU A 483 -1.19 -17.84 -19.57
N LEU A 484 -1.65 -18.69 -18.65
CA LEU A 484 -0.97 -19.91 -18.27
C LEU A 484 -1.34 -21.05 -19.23
N ILE A 485 -0.38 -21.50 -20.04
CA ILE A 485 -0.53 -22.66 -20.90
C ILE A 485 0.07 -23.88 -20.19
N VAL A 486 -0.80 -24.82 -19.78
CA VAL A 486 -0.38 -26.09 -19.18
C VAL A 486 -0.32 -27.19 -20.23
N GLU A 487 0.85 -27.81 -20.37
CA GLU A 487 1.19 -28.86 -21.33
C GLU A 487 1.63 -30.14 -20.58
N LYS A 488 1.88 -31.24 -21.31
CA LYS A 488 2.38 -32.49 -20.70
C LYS A 488 3.80 -32.35 -20.12
N ALA A 489 4.61 -31.46 -20.69
CA ALA A 489 6.02 -31.26 -20.32
C ALA A 489 6.23 -30.21 -19.21
N GLY A 490 5.22 -29.37 -18.91
CA GLY A 490 5.34 -28.27 -17.96
C GLY A 490 4.20 -27.26 -18.09
N ALA A 491 4.36 -26.10 -17.47
CA ALA A 491 3.47 -24.96 -17.68
C ALA A 491 4.29 -23.74 -18.14
N ARG A 492 3.70 -22.90 -18.99
CA ARG A 492 4.33 -21.70 -19.54
C ARG A 492 3.40 -20.50 -19.37
N ILE A 493 3.92 -19.34 -18.97
CA ILE A 493 3.19 -18.06 -19.01
C ILE A 493 3.53 -17.42 -20.35
N VAL A 494 2.52 -17.23 -21.19
CA VAL A 494 2.66 -16.64 -22.53
C VAL A 494 2.00 -15.27 -22.54
N PRO A 495 2.70 -14.20 -22.95
CA PRO A 495 2.17 -12.84 -22.90
C PRO A 495 0.98 -12.66 -23.84
N ILE A 496 -0.06 -11.94 -23.39
CA ILE A 496 -1.20 -11.58 -24.24
C ILE A 496 -0.72 -10.51 -25.24
N PRO A 497 -0.83 -10.72 -26.56
CA PRO A 497 -0.44 -9.69 -27.52
C PRO A 497 -1.47 -8.55 -27.48
N VAL A 498 -1.05 -7.36 -27.06
CA VAL A 498 -1.93 -6.18 -26.91
C VAL A 498 -2.09 -5.39 -28.23
N GLN A 499 -1.32 -5.74 -29.26
CA GLN A 499 -1.43 -5.22 -30.63
C GLN A 499 -2.35 -6.09 -31.49
#